data_AF-A0A933DVI8-F1
#
_entry.id   AF-A0A933DVI8-F1
#
_cell.length_a   1.000
_cell.length_b   1.000
_cell.length_c   1.000
_cell.angle_alpha   90.00
_cell.angle_beta   90.00
_cell.angle_gamma   90.00
#
_symmetry.space_group_name_H-M   'P 1'
#
loop_
_entity.id
_entity.type
_entity.pdbx_description
1 polymer ?
#
loop_
_entity_poly.entity_id
_entity_poly.type
_entity_poly.pdbx_seq_one_letter_code
_entity_poly.pdbx_strand_id
1 'polypeptide(L)'
;MCERCGCQQFIKKGKEAVRKRAVDILKELHLTPANVDDYECAEAISGMIAPFGLEEDEVYHVASFISGLHGGAAQTGRYNRSERYQAHVRAFRDVFARLPVQGDFQQIATAYHQLEQLARELDEKTIASLDPEIQQAVSAVNHVHDDKTRQTRLQERYGL
;
A
#
# COMPACT_ATOMS: atom_id res chain seq x y z
N MET A 1 10.87 -11.11 0.25
CA MET A 1 9.64 -11.27 -0.54
C MET A 1 8.53 -11.71 0.40
N CYS A 2 7.42 -10.99 0.45
CA CYS A 2 6.35 -11.20 1.43
C CYS A 2 5.58 -12.50 1.17
N GLU A 3 5.34 -13.31 2.22
CA GLU A 3 4.52 -14.53 2.14
C GLU A 3 3.03 -14.25 2.33
N ARG A 4 2.68 -13.13 2.96
CA ARG A 4 1.30 -12.79 3.37
C ARG A 4 0.44 -12.29 2.22
N CYS A 5 1.03 -11.66 1.21
CA CYS A 5 0.29 -11.14 0.05
C CYS A 5 0.14 -12.15 -1.09
N GLY A 6 0.70 -13.36 -0.97
CA GLY A 6 0.55 -14.42 -1.96
C GLY A 6 1.24 -14.16 -3.32
N CYS A 7 2.11 -13.15 -3.45
CA CYS A 7 2.81 -12.85 -4.72
C CYS A 7 3.67 -14.02 -5.22
N GLN A 8 4.24 -14.81 -4.30
CA GLN A 8 5.10 -15.95 -4.61
C GLN A 8 4.42 -16.99 -5.52
N GLN A 9 3.10 -17.18 -5.41
CA GLN A 9 2.40 -18.18 -6.23
C GLN A 9 2.40 -17.81 -7.72
N PHE A 10 2.42 -16.51 -8.04
CA PHE A 10 2.45 -16.01 -9.41
C PHE A 10 3.87 -16.02 -9.94
N ILE A 11 4.84 -15.61 -9.11
CA ILE A 11 6.27 -15.64 -9.44
C ILE A 11 6.71 -17.07 -9.81
N LYS A 12 6.29 -18.08 -9.03
CA LYS A 12 6.56 -19.50 -9.33
C LYS A 12 5.93 -19.98 -10.65
N LYS A 13 4.84 -19.36 -11.11
CA LYS A 13 4.17 -19.68 -12.38
C LYS A 13 4.79 -18.97 -13.59
N GLY A 14 5.77 -18.08 -13.37
CA GLY A 14 6.55 -17.42 -14.42
C GLY A 14 6.02 -16.05 -14.86
N LYS A 15 6.77 -15.42 -15.76
CA LYS A 15 6.60 -13.99 -16.14
C LYS A 15 5.19 -13.63 -16.63
N GLU A 16 4.55 -14.49 -17.41
CA GLU A 16 3.20 -14.20 -17.91
C GLU A 16 2.15 -14.21 -16.80
N ALA A 17 2.32 -15.07 -15.77
CA ALA A 17 1.44 -15.07 -14.61
C ALA A 17 1.63 -13.82 -13.74
N VAL A 18 2.88 -13.37 -13.57
CA VAL A 18 3.23 -12.10 -12.91
C VAL A 18 2.59 -10.93 -13.64
N ARG A 19 2.83 -10.83 -14.96
CA ARG A 19 2.28 -9.77 -15.82
C ARG A 19 0.75 -9.73 -15.74
N LYS A 20 0.10 -10.87 -15.95
CA LYS A 20 -1.37 -10.97 -15.91
C LYS A 20 -1.90 -10.50 -14.56
N ARG A 21 -1.34 -11.00 -13.45
CA ARG A 21 -1.84 -10.61 -12.13
C ARG A 21 -1.57 -9.14 -11.81
N ALA A 22 -0.43 -8.58 -12.19
CA ALA A 22 -0.16 -7.15 -12.01
C ALA A 22 -1.21 -6.29 -12.75
N VAL A 23 -1.53 -6.65 -13.99
CA VAL A 23 -2.59 -5.99 -14.78
C VAL A 23 -3.96 -6.16 -14.12
N ASP A 24 -4.28 -7.36 -13.63
CA ASP A 24 -5.54 -7.62 -12.96
C ASP A 24 -5.69 -6.78 -11.68
N ILE A 25 -4.62 -6.61 -10.89
CA ILE A 25 -4.64 -5.77 -9.68
C ILE A 25 -4.83 -4.29 -10.04
N LEU A 26 -4.14 -3.79 -11.06
CA LEU A 26 -4.30 -2.40 -11.51
C LEU A 26 -5.75 -2.10 -11.86
N LYS A 27 -6.43 -3.05 -12.50
CA LYS A 27 -7.87 -2.97 -12.79
C LYS A 27 -8.72 -3.13 -11.55
N GLU A 28 -8.43 -4.10 -10.69
CA GLU A 28 -9.12 -4.34 -9.42
C GLU A 28 -9.13 -3.11 -8.51
N LEU A 29 -8.02 -2.36 -8.50
CA LEU A 29 -7.82 -1.18 -7.67
C LEU A 29 -8.11 0.15 -8.37
N HIS A 30 -8.55 0.13 -9.64
CA HIS A 30 -8.67 1.33 -10.48
C HIS A 30 -7.42 2.24 -10.36
N LEU A 31 -6.23 1.62 -10.38
CA LEU A 31 -4.98 2.31 -10.11
C LEU A 31 -4.58 3.16 -11.31
N THR A 32 -4.19 4.40 -11.04
CA THR A 32 -3.72 5.36 -12.03
C THR A 32 -2.47 6.03 -11.49
N PRO A 33 -1.62 6.63 -12.34
CA PRO A 33 -0.46 7.39 -11.87
C PRO A 33 -0.82 8.46 -10.82
N ALA A 34 -2.02 9.04 -10.91
CA ALA A 34 -2.48 10.10 -10.03
C ALA A 34 -2.90 9.64 -8.63
N ASN A 35 -3.22 8.35 -8.44
CA ASN A 35 -3.74 7.84 -7.16
C ASN A 35 -2.81 6.84 -6.45
N VAL A 36 -1.68 6.45 -7.07
CA VAL A 36 -0.66 5.59 -6.44
C VAL A 36 -0.21 6.15 -5.09
N ASP A 37 -0.05 7.47 -5.02
CA ASP A 37 0.34 8.16 -3.79
C ASP A 37 -0.63 7.94 -2.63
N ASP A 38 -1.93 7.83 -2.89
CA ASP A 38 -2.91 7.62 -1.81
C ASP A 38 -2.85 6.17 -1.28
N TYR A 39 -2.61 5.18 -2.15
CA TYR A 39 -2.35 3.80 -1.71
C TYR A 39 -1.09 3.71 -0.84
N GLU A 40 -0.01 4.34 -1.30
CA GLU A 40 1.25 4.37 -0.56
C GLU A 40 1.14 5.15 0.76
N CYS A 41 0.39 6.26 0.78
CA CYS A 41 0.11 7.00 2.01
C CYS A 41 -0.65 6.13 3.02
N ALA A 42 -1.58 5.29 2.55
CA ALA A 42 -2.32 4.37 3.41
C ALA A 42 -1.36 3.37 4.10
N GLU A 43 -0.39 2.83 3.38
CA GLU A 43 0.63 1.94 3.94
C GLU A 43 1.57 2.67 4.92
N ALA A 44 2.01 3.88 4.56
CA ALA A 44 2.87 4.69 5.41
C ALA A 44 2.19 5.05 6.75
N ILE A 45 0.95 5.52 6.71
CA ILE A 45 0.18 5.85 7.92
C ILE A 45 -0.09 4.59 8.75
N SER A 46 -0.33 3.44 8.11
CA SER A 46 -0.50 2.16 8.81
C SER A 46 0.72 1.82 9.67
N GLY A 47 1.93 2.03 9.13
CA GLY A 47 3.19 1.87 9.87
C GLY A 47 3.35 2.86 11.04
N MET A 48 2.69 4.01 10.98
CA MET A 48 2.68 4.98 12.07
C MET A 48 1.62 4.67 13.14
N ILE A 49 0.55 3.94 12.81
CA ILE A 49 -0.51 3.52 13.75
C ILE A 49 -0.12 2.24 14.49
N ALA A 50 0.46 1.26 13.78
CA ALA A 50 0.79 -0.06 14.30
C ALA A 50 1.63 -0.10 15.60
N PRO A 51 2.49 0.89 15.92
CA PRO A 51 3.22 0.93 17.19
C PRO A 51 2.41 1.43 18.40
N PHE A 52 1.25 2.05 18.19
CA PHE A 52 0.54 2.80 19.24
C PHE A 52 -0.92 2.42 19.45
N GLY A 53 -1.52 1.63 18.56
CA GLY A 53 -2.95 1.35 18.64
C GLY A 53 -3.34 0.28 19.66
N LEU A 54 -4.65 0.19 19.87
CA LEU A 54 -5.28 -0.70 20.83
C LEU A 54 -5.80 -1.94 20.09
N GLU A 55 -5.60 -3.13 20.66
CA GLU A 55 -6.14 -4.39 20.13
C GLU A 55 -7.67 -4.45 20.06
N GLU A 56 -8.38 -3.40 20.50
CA GLU A 56 -9.84 -3.29 20.41
C GLU A 56 -10.27 -2.32 19.28
N ASP A 57 -9.34 -1.58 18.66
CA ASP A 57 -9.62 -0.63 17.58
C ASP A 57 -9.50 -1.30 16.21
N GLU A 58 -10.58 -1.31 15.44
CA GLU A 58 -10.63 -1.83 14.07
C GLU A 58 -9.57 -1.20 13.17
N VAL A 59 -9.32 0.10 13.29
CA VAL A 59 -8.29 0.81 12.50
C VAL A 59 -6.90 0.32 12.88
N TYR A 60 -6.66 0.04 14.17
CA TYR A 60 -5.40 -0.57 14.59
C TYR A 60 -5.20 -1.97 13.99
N HIS A 61 -6.24 -2.81 13.98
CA HIS A 61 -6.12 -4.14 13.39
C HIS A 61 -5.76 -4.09 11.91
N VAL A 62 -6.41 -3.21 11.15
CA VAL A 62 -6.09 -3.02 9.73
C VAL A 62 -4.67 -2.46 9.58
N ALA A 63 -4.31 -1.41 10.30
CA ALA A 63 -2.98 -0.80 10.23
C ALA A 63 -1.85 -1.77 10.63
N SER A 64 -2.07 -2.58 11.66
CA SER A 64 -1.13 -3.60 12.13
C SER A 64 -0.97 -4.72 11.09
N PHE A 65 -2.08 -5.14 10.46
CA PHE A 65 -2.03 -6.08 9.33
C PHE A 65 -1.18 -5.52 8.17
N ILE A 66 -1.47 -4.29 7.73
CA ILE A 66 -0.78 -3.64 6.62
C ILE A 66 0.71 -3.46 6.94
N SER A 67 1.05 -2.95 8.13
CA SER A 67 2.44 -2.83 8.58
C SER A 67 3.16 -4.18 8.60
N GLY A 68 2.45 -5.25 8.97
CA GLY A 68 2.96 -6.61 8.93
C GLY A 68 3.22 -7.18 7.53
N LEU A 69 2.62 -6.65 6.46
CA LEU A 69 2.96 -7.03 5.07
C LEU A 69 4.40 -6.65 4.73
N HIS A 70 4.89 -5.56 5.30
CA HIS A 70 6.24 -5.01 5.10
C HIS A 70 7.29 -5.55 6.08
N GLY A 71 6.94 -6.54 6.90
CA GLY A 71 7.85 -7.11 7.90
C GLY A 71 8.02 -6.24 9.16
N GLY A 72 7.18 -5.22 9.34
CA GLY A 72 7.10 -4.46 10.58
C GLY A 72 6.63 -5.37 11.72
N ALA A 73 7.45 -5.52 12.77
CA ALA A 73 6.94 -6.05 14.02
C ALA A 73 6.06 -4.98 14.66
N ALA A 74 4.82 -5.34 15.03
CA ALA A 74 4.02 -4.51 15.93
C ALA A 74 4.78 -4.39 17.24
N GLN A 75 5.56 -3.32 17.40
CA GLN A 75 6.15 -3.00 18.68
C GLN A 75 4.99 -2.55 19.55
N THR A 76 4.56 -3.41 20.46
CA THR A 76 3.58 -3.10 21.50
C THR A 76 4.21 -2.12 22.48
N GLY A 77 4.37 -0.88 22.03
CA GLY A 77 4.88 0.23 22.80
C GLY A 77 3.80 0.70 23.77
N ARG A 78 4.15 0.81 25.06
CA ARG A 78 3.26 1.30 26.11
C ARG A 78 2.59 2.61 25.67
N TYR A 79 1.27 2.55 25.51
CA TYR A 79 0.28 3.63 25.62
C TYR A 79 0.86 5.05 25.51
N ASN A 80 0.70 5.67 24.34
CA ASN A 80 0.52 7.11 24.32
C ASN A 80 -0.86 7.43 23.72
N ARG A 81 -1.86 7.57 24.62
CA ARG A 81 -3.20 8.14 24.38
C ARG A 81 -3.18 9.57 23.80
N SER A 82 -2.02 10.04 23.34
CA SER A 82 -1.80 11.34 22.76
C SER A 82 -2.71 11.59 21.56
N GLU A 83 -3.06 12.85 21.39
CA GLU A 83 -3.68 13.42 20.19
C GLU A 83 -3.05 12.92 18.89
N ARG A 84 -1.77 12.53 18.93
CA ARG A 84 -1.07 11.90 17.82
C ARG A 84 -1.79 10.63 17.33
N TYR A 85 -2.12 9.66 18.18
CA TYR A 85 -2.81 8.44 17.71
C TYR A 85 -4.12 8.77 16.98
N GLN A 86 -4.93 9.66 17.56
CA GLN A 86 -6.18 10.10 16.96
C GLN A 86 -5.96 10.88 15.65
N ALA A 87 -4.88 11.66 15.54
CA ALA A 87 -4.49 12.31 14.28
C ALA A 87 -4.16 11.28 13.19
N HIS A 88 -3.39 10.24 13.52
CA HIS A 88 -3.07 9.16 12.58
C HIS A 88 -4.31 8.37 12.16
N VAL A 89 -5.20 8.03 13.09
CA VAL A 89 -6.47 7.35 12.78
C VAL A 89 -7.35 8.21 11.86
N ARG A 90 -7.42 9.53 12.09
CA ARG A 90 -8.15 10.44 11.19
C ARG A 90 -7.52 10.49 9.80
N ALA A 91 -6.20 10.60 9.71
CA ALA A 91 -5.48 10.61 8.44
C ALA A 91 -5.69 9.30 7.68
N PHE A 92 -5.62 8.16 8.37
CA PHE A 92 -5.88 6.84 7.80
C PHE A 92 -7.26 6.77 7.16
N ARG A 93 -8.30 7.16 7.92
CA ARG A 93 -9.69 7.17 7.41
C ARG A 93 -9.85 8.11 6.21
N ASP A 94 -9.25 9.30 6.24
CA ASP A 94 -9.30 10.24 5.11
C ASP A 94 -8.62 9.68 3.85
N VAL A 95 -7.47 9.02 4.00
CA VAL A 95 -6.76 8.44 2.86
C VAL A 95 -7.55 7.27 2.26
N PHE A 96 -8.06 6.36 3.09
CA PHE A 96 -8.88 5.25 2.61
C PHE A 96 -10.18 5.73 1.94
N ALA A 97 -10.80 6.80 2.43
CA ALA A 97 -11.98 7.39 1.82
C ALA A 97 -11.71 7.99 0.41
N ARG A 98 -10.45 8.31 0.09
CA ARG A 98 -10.03 8.85 -1.22
C ARG A 98 -9.62 7.79 -2.22
N LEU A 99 -9.44 6.54 -1.78
CA LEU A 99 -9.15 5.45 -2.69
C LEU A 99 -10.31 5.27 -3.68
N PRO A 100 -10.01 5.00 -4.96
CA PRO A 100 -11.03 4.87 -6.02
C PRO A 100 -11.91 3.63 -5.84
N VAL A 101 -11.50 2.69 -4.99
CA VAL A 101 -12.26 1.50 -4.61
C VAL A 101 -12.59 1.54 -3.14
N GLN A 102 -13.82 1.14 -2.82
CA GLN A 102 -14.34 1.05 -1.46
C GLN A 102 -14.57 -0.43 -1.13
N GLY A 103 -14.31 -0.83 0.11
CA GLY A 103 -14.45 -2.22 0.52
C GLY A 103 -13.51 -2.59 1.66
N ASP A 104 -13.12 -3.85 1.71
CA ASP A 104 -12.21 -4.38 2.73
C ASP A 104 -10.81 -3.78 2.56
N PHE A 105 -10.38 -2.96 3.54
CA PHE A 105 -9.08 -2.30 3.54
C PHE A 105 -7.91 -3.28 3.59
N GLN A 106 -8.06 -4.46 4.23
CA GLN A 106 -7.03 -5.48 4.22
C GLN A 106 -6.89 -6.11 2.84
N GLN A 107 -7.99 -6.37 2.15
CA GLN A 107 -7.96 -6.88 0.78
C GLN A 107 -7.31 -5.86 -0.16
N ILE A 108 -7.71 -4.60 -0.07
CA ILE A 108 -7.17 -3.50 -0.89
C ILE A 108 -5.66 -3.37 -0.68
N ALA A 109 -5.20 -3.30 0.57
CA ALA A 109 -3.78 -3.21 0.88
C ALA A 109 -3.01 -4.47 0.47
N THR A 110 -3.61 -5.66 0.62
CA THR A 110 -3.00 -6.92 0.17
C THR A 110 -2.78 -6.92 -1.34
N ALA A 111 -3.78 -6.47 -2.11
CA ALA A 111 -3.69 -6.38 -3.56
C ALA A 111 -2.62 -5.35 -3.96
N TYR A 112 -2.63 -4.16 -3.35
CA TYR A 112 -1.64 -3.13 -3.65
C TYR A 112 -0.21 -3.60 -3.33
N HIS A 113 0.02 -4.14 -2.14
CA HIS A 113 1.33 -4.69 -1.77
C HIS A 113 1.76 -5.85 -2.70
N GLN A 114 0.82 -6.71 -3.11
CA GLN A 114 1.10 -7.75 -4.10
C GLN A 114 1.56 -7.13 -5.43
N LEU A 115 0.93 -6.05 -5.89
CA LEU A 115 1.34 -5.34 -7.10
C LEU A 115 2.76 -4.77 -6.96
N GLU A 116 3.14 -4.17 -5.84
CA GLU A 116 4.50 -3.68 -5.62
C GLU A 116 5.55 -4.80 -5.79
N GLN A 117 5.27 -5.99 -5.23
CA GLN A 117 6.16 -7.14 -5.36
C GLN A 117 6.23 -7.63 -6.81
N LEU A 118 5.09 -7.70 -7.51
CA LEU A 118 5.04 -8.18 -8.89
C LEU A 118 5.64 -7.18 -9.89
N ALA A 119 5.46 -5.88 -9.67
CA ALA A 119 5.97 -4.82 -10.54
C ALA A 119 7.51 -4.81 -10.62
N ARG A 120 8.19 -5.19 -9.53
CA ARG A 120 9.64 -5.36 -9.47
C ARG A 120 10.16 -6.56 -10.29
N GLU A 121 9.29 -7.53 -10.58
CA GLU A 121 9.62 -8.72 -11.37
C GLU A 121 9.37 -8.51 -12.87
N LEU A 122 8.76 -7.38 -13.27
CA LEU A 122 8.53 -7.03 -14.67
C LEU A 122 9.76 -6.32 -15.24
N ASP A 123 10.33 -6.87 -16.32
CA ASP A 123 11.41 -6.22 -17.04
C ASP A 123 10.89 -5.07 -17.93
N GLU A 124 11.79 -4.15 -18.33
CA GLU A 124 11.46 -2.98 -19.15
C GLU A 124 10.75 -3.36 -20.45
N LYS A 125 11.15 -4.47 -21.08
CA LYS A 125 10.52 -4.96 -22.32
C LYS A 125 9.06 -5.37 -22.07
N THR A 126 8.79 -6.03 -20.95
CA THR A 126 7.44 -6.43 -20.56
C THR A 126 6.59 -5.21 -20.28
N ILE A 127 7.12 -4.24 -19.52
CA ILE A 127 6.44 -2.97 -19.21
C ILE A 127 6.12 -2.19 -20.48
N ALA A 128 7.06 -2.07 -21.42
CA ALA A 128 6.86 -1.39 -22.70
C ALA A 128 5.85 -2.06 -23.64
N SER A 129 5.49 -3.33 -23.37
CA SER A 129 4.47 -4.06 -24.14
C SER A 129 3.06 -3.96 -23.56
N LEU A 130 2.89 -3.26 -22.43
CA LEU A 130 1.58 -3.02 -21.80
C LEU A 130 0.86 -1.85 -22.47
N ASP A 131 -0.44 -1.79 -22.26
CA ASP A 131 -1.23 -0.62 -22.67
C ASP A 131 -0.66 0.65 -22.01
N PRO A 132 -0.67 1.82 -22.67
CA PRO A 132 0.00 3.03 -22.16
C PRO A 132 -0.42 3.43 -20.75
N GLU A 133 -1.71 3.30 -20.42
CA GLU A 133 -2.24 3.61 -19.09
C GLU A 133 -1.70 2.66 -18.02
N ILE A 134 -1.65 1.36 -18.33
CA ILE A 134 -1.10 0.33 -17.44
C ILE A 134 0.41 0.54 -17.26
N GLN A 135 1.12 0.82 -18.36
CA GLN A 135 2.54 1.11 -18.34
C GLN A 135 2.84 2.26 -17.38
N GLN A 136 2.13 3.37 -17.50
CA GLN A 136 2.30 4.53 -16.63
C GLN A 136 2.00 4.20 -15.16
N ALA A 137 0.95 3.41 -14.89
CA ALA A 137 0.61 3.01 -13.53
C ALA A 137 1.68 2.08 -12.91
N VAL A 138 2.21 1.10 -13.65
CA VAL A 138 3.32 0.24 -13.19
C VAL A 138 4.57 1.08 -12.93
N SER A 139 4.91 2.01 -13.83
CA SER A 139 6.04 2.92 -13.62
C SER A 139 5.83 3.79 -12.37
N ALA A 140 4.63 4.33 -12.15
CA ALA A 140 4.32 5.10 -10.96
C ALA A 140 4.50 4.28 -9.68
N VAL A 141 4.04 3.02 -9.66
CA VAL A 141 4.27 2.09 -8.53
C VAL A 141 5.76 1.82 -8.31
N ASN A 142 6.52 1.52 -9.36
CA ASN A 142 7.95 1.23 -9.24
C ASN A 142 8.77 2.42 -8.71
N HIS A 143 8.32 3.65 -8.98
CA HIS A 143 8.98 4.88 -8.55
C HIS A 143 8.34 5.52 -7.32
N VAL A 144 7.26 4.97 -6.77
CA VAL A 144 6.53 5.64 -5.69
C VAL A 144 7.47 5.89 -4.51
N HIS A 145 8.29 4.91 -4.14
CA HIS A 145 9.25 5.01 -3.03
C HIS A 145 10.45 5.94 -3.28
N ASP A 146 10.66 6.41 -4.52
CA ASP A 146 11.70 7.40 -4.82
C ASP A 146 11.30 8.82 -4.38
N ASP A 147 10.00 9.05 -4.14
CA ASP A 147 9.48 10.34 -3.69
C ASP A 147 9.76 10.63 -2.21
N LYS A 148 10.83 11.39 -1.97
CA LYS A 148 11.25 11.84 -0.64
C LYS A 148 10.36 12.92 -0.02
N THR A 149 9.44 13.51 -0.77
CA THR A 149 8.58 14.61 -0.29
C THR A 149 7.28 14.12 0.34
N ARG A 150 6.98 12.82 0.27
CA ARG A 150 5.74 12.24 0.77
C ARG A 150 5.52 12.45 2.26
N GLN A 151 6.56 12.27 3.07
CA GLN A 151 6.47 12.50 4.51
C GLN A 151 6.12 13.97 4.81
N THR A 152 6.70 14.90 4.05
CA THR A 152 6.36 16.33 4.14
C THR A 152 4.89 16.57 3.80
N ARG A 153 4.37 15.97 2.72
CA ARG A 153 2.93 16.12 2.35
C ARG A 153 2.00 15.58 3.44
N LEU A 154 2.34 14.44 4.04
CA LEU A 154 1.57 13.86 5.15
C LEU A 154 1.61 14.77 6.39
N GLN A 155 2.78 15.30 6.73
CA GLN A 155 2.97 16.25 7.83
C GLN A 155 2.18 17.55 7.59
N GLU A 156 2.23 18.12 6.39
CA GLU A 156 1.53 19.36 6.02
C GLU A 156 0.00 19.18 6.03
N ARG A 157 -0.48 18.04 5.52
CA ARG A 157 -1.91 17.78 5.38
C ARG A 157 -2.59 17.38 6.68
N TYR A 158 -1.91 16.58 7.51
CA TYR A 158 -2.53 15.93 8.67
C TYR A 158 -1.85 16.26 10.00
N GLY A 159 -0.70 16.95 9.99
CA GLY A 159 0.05 17.25 11.21
C GLY A 159 0.75 16.02 11.82
N LEU A 160 1.03 14.97 11.02
CA LEU A 160 1.68 13.72 11.46
C LEU A 160 3.19 13.88 11.63
#